data_AF-A0A0P9XAB0-F1
#
_entry.id   AF-A0A0P9XAB0-F1
#
_cell.length_a   1.000
_cell.length_b   1.000
_cell.length_c   1.000
_cell.angle_alpha   90.00
_cell.angle_beta   90.00
_cell.angle_gamma   90.00
#
_symmetry.space_group_name_H-M   'P 1'
#
loop_
_entity.id
_entity.type
_entity.pdbx_description
1 polymer ?
#
loop_
_entity_poly.entity_id
_entity_poly.type
_entity_poly.pdbx_seq_one_letter_code
_entity_poly.pdbx_strand_id
1 'polypeptide(L)' 'MHVGEPELLGIKDLAHPDFGDAVSIKPGEIPVFWACGVTPQAVVMASRVPFAISHAPGHMFITDISDSYYHV' A
#
# COMPACT_ATOMS: atom_id res chain seq x y z
N MET A 1 6.91 7.72 3.14
CA MET A 1 6.04 7.64 4.33
C MET A 1 5.64 9.04 4.73
N HIS A 2 4.40 9.23 5.18
CA HIS A 2 3.79 10.56 5.39
C HIS A 2 2.73 10.51 6.48
N VAL A 3 2.45 11.65 7.11
CA VAL A 3 1.39 11.83 8.11
C VAL A 3 0.61 13.10 7.76
N GLY A 4 -0.71 13.02 7.76
CA GLY A 4 -1.58 14.16 7.50
C GLY A 4 -1.91 14.35 6.02
N GLU A 5 -1.62 15.54 5.48
CA GLU A 5 -2.11 16.07 4.20
C GLU A 5 -1.85 15.12 3.00
N PRO A 6 -2.86 14.37 2.52
CA PRO A 6 -2.70 13.39 1.43
C PRO A 6 -2.30 14.03 0.09
N GLU A 7 -2.66 15.29 -0.13
CA GLU A 7 -2.40 16.03 -1.37
C GLU A 7 -0.90 16.21 -1.62
N LEU A 8 -0.09 16.27 -0.56
CA LEU A 8 1.37 16.33 -0.66
C LEU A 8 1.97 15.03 -1.25
N LEU A 9 1.24 13.92 -1.17
CA LEU A 9 1.56 12.67 -1.84
C LEU A 9 0.90 12.52 -3.22
N GLY A 10 0.13 13.52 -3.66
CA GLY A 10 -0.66 13.46 -4.90
C GLY A 10 -1.96 12.65 -4.78
N ILE A 11 -2.36 12.27 -3.56
CA ILE A 11 -3.61 11.54 -3.31
C ILE A 11 -4.75 12.56 -3.22
N LYS A 12 -5.68 12.52 -4.17
CA LYS A 12 -6.79 13.49 -4.27
C LYS A 12 -8.07 13.05 -3.58
N ASP A 13 -8.26 11.76 -3.40
CA ASP A 13 -9.47 11.19 -2.82
C ASP A 13 -9.15 9.90 -2.08
N LEU A 14 -9.33 9.90 -0.76
CA LEU A 14 -9.09 8.75 0.10
C LEU A 14 -10.19 7.68 -0.01
N ALA A 15 -11.35 8.01 -0.58
CA ALA A 15 -12.43 7.06 -0.80
C ALA A 15 -12.23 6.17 -2.05
N HIS A 16 -11.22 6.46 -2.87
CA HIS A 16 -10.89 5.71 -4.08
C HIS A 16 -9.42 5.27 -4.08
N PRO A 17 -9.04 4.28 -3.26
CA PRO A 17 -7.67 3.81 -3.21
C PRO A 17 -7.29 3.07 -4.51
N ASP A 18 -6.04 3.23 -4.95
CA ASP A 18 -5.49 2.50 -6.11
C ASP A 18 -5.45 0.98 -5.87
N PHE A 19 -5.28 0.57 -4.59
CA PHE A 19 -5.20 -0.82 -4.16
C PHE A 19 -5.96 -1.03 -2.86
N GLY A 20 -6.71 -2.13 -2.77
CA GLY A 20 -7.49 -2.49 -1.57
C GLY A 20 -8.81 -1.73 -1.47
N ASP A 21 -9.35 -1.68 -0.26
CA ASP A 21 -10.67 -1.10 0.03
C ASP A 21 -10.56 0.24 0.74
N ALA A 22 -11.50 1.13 0.47
CA ALA A 22 -11.61 2.41 1.17
C ALA A 22 -12.01 2.19 2.65
N VAL A 23 -11.56 3.10 3.52
CA VAL A 23 -11.88 3.05 4.96
C VAL A 23 -12.56 4.34 5.41
N SER A 24 -13.35 4.25 6.49
CA SER A 24 -13.91 5.44 7.14
C SER A 24 -12.84 6.16 7.97
N ILE A 25 -12.80 7.48 7.89
CA ILE A 25 -11.95 8.33 8.73
C ILE A 25 -12.86 9.19 9.61
N LYS A 26 -12.77 9.01 10.93
CA LYS A 26 -13.62 9.70 11.91
C LYS A 26 -13.08 11.09 12.24
N PRO A 27 -13.92 11.98 12.79
CA PRO A 27 -13.45 13.27 13.28
C PRO A 27 -12.29 13.11 14.27
N GLY A 28 -11.18 13.81 13.99
CA GLY A 28 -9.96 13.76 14.81
C GLY A 28 -8.98 12.65 14.44
N GLU A 29 -9.33 11.73 13.53
CA GLU A 29 -8.36 10.76 12.98
C GLU A 29 -7.49 11.41 11.91
N ILE A 30 -6.19 11.08 11.93
CA ILE A 30 -5.19 11.62 11.00
C ILE A 30 -4.73 10.49 10.07
N PRO A 31 -4.79 10.66 8.74
CA PRO A 31 -4.25 9.68 7.81
C PRO A 31 -2.74 9.48 8.00
N VAL A 32 -2.31 8.22 8.02
CA VAL A 32 -0.89 7.85 8.08
C VAL A 32 -0.58 6.89 6.94
N PHE A 33 0.52 7.14 6.25
CA PHE A 33 0.90 6.44 5.02
C PHE A 33 2.24 5.73 5.18
N TRP A 34 2.25 4.42 4.97
CA TRP A 34 3.44 3.58 4.99
C TRP A 34 3.78 3.07 3.58
N ALA A 35 5.06 2.80 3.35
CA ALA A 35 5.47 2.08 2.15
C ALA A 35 4.90 0.64 2.20
N CYS A 36 4.44 0.15 1.05
CA CYS A 36 3.81 -1.16 0.95
C CYS A 36 4.51 -2.01 -0.14
N GLY A 37 4.46 -3.33 0.03
CA GLY A 37 5.00 -4.33 -0.90
C GLY A 37 4.35 -4.35 -2.29
N VAL A 38 3.35 -3.49 -2.56
CA VAL A 38 2.78 -3.27 -3.91
C VAL A 38 3.61 -2.33 -4.78
N THR A 39 4.62 -1.64 -4.22
CA THR A 39 5.50 -0.74 -4.99
C THR A 39 6.14 -1.42 -6.22
N PRO A 40 6.64 -2.67 -6.14
CA PRO A 40 7.13 -3.39 -7.32
C PRO A 40 6.04 -3.63 -8.39
N GLN A 41 4.78 -3.83 -8.00
CA GLN A 41 3.66 -4.00 -8.94
C GLN A 41 3.44 -2.71 -9.74
N ALA A 42 3.42 -1.56 -9.06
CA ALA A 42 3.31 -0.25 -9.70
C ALA A 42 4.48 0.01 -10.69
N VAL A 43 5.72 -0.35 -10.31
CA VAL A 43 6.90 -0.22 -11.18
C VAL A 43 6.79 -1.11 -12.41
N VAL A 44 6.35 -2.36 -12.26
CA VAL A 44 6.10 -3.30 -13.36
C VAL A 44 5.09 -2.73 -14.36
N MET A 45 3.98 -2.18 -13.86
CA MET A 45 2.94 -1.56 -14.70
C MET A 45 3.46 -0.33 -15.44
N ALA A 46 4.13 0.58 -14.73
CA ALA A 46 4.68 1.81 -15.31
C ALA A 46 5.77 1.54 -16.36
N SER A 47 6.61 0.53 -16.11
CA SER A 47 7.71 0.14 -17.00
C SER A 47 7.27 -0.74 -18.17
N ARG A 48 6.00 -1.18 -18.20
CA ARG A 48 5.43 -2.06 -19.23
C ARG A 48 6.24 -3.34 -19.42
N VAL A 49 6.61 -3.98 -18.31
CA VAL A 49 7.29 -5.28 -18.35
C VAL A 49 6.39 -6.28 -19.10
N PRO A 50 6.92 -7.01 -20.11
CA PRO A 50 6.08 -7.82 -21.00
C PRO A 50 5.35 -8.98 -20.29
N PHE A 51 5.90 -9.45 -19.16
CA PHE A 51 5.28 -10.49 -18.34
C PHE A 51 5.82 -10.42 -16.90
N ALA A 52 4.93 -10.52 -15.92
CA ALA A 52 5.26 -10.62 -14.51
C ALA A 52 4.16 -11.40 -13.77
N ILE A 53 4.51 -12.06 -12.66
CA ILE A 53 3.56 -12.73 -11.76
C ILE A 53 3.69 -12.08 -10.38
N SER A 54 2.57 -11.75 -9.76
CA SER A 54 2.50 -11.26 -8.38
C SER A 54 1.35 -11.94 -7.63
N HIS A 55 1.29 -11.73 -6.32
CA HIS A 55 0.09 -12.05 -5.56
C HIS A 55 -1.02 -11.03 -5.83
N ALA A 56 -2.28 -11.42 -5.63
CA ALA A 56 -3.41 -10.51 -5.61
C ALA A 56 -3.47 -9.74 -4.26
N PRO A 57 -3.95 -8.49 -4.23
CA PRO A 57 -4.16 -7.76 -2.98
C PRO A 57 -4.98 -8.58 -1.96
N GLY A 58 -4.52 -8.64 -0.71
CA GLY A 58 -5.15 -9.47 0.33
C GLY A 58 -4.81 -10.97 0.30
N HIS A 59 -4.07 -11.45 -0.71
CA HIS A 59 -3.69 -12.86 -0.87
C HIS A 59 -2.17 -13.07 -0.74
N MET A 60 -1.59 -12.65 0.37
CA MET A 60 -0.15 -12.74 0.62
C MET A 60 0.32 -14.20 0.88
N PHE A 61 1.62 -14.44 0.69
CA PHE A 61 2.25 -15.72 1.06
C PHE A 61 2.53 -15.74 2.58
N ILE A 62 1.91 -16.68 3.29
CA ILE A 62 2.14 -16.90 4.72
C ILE A 62 3.41 -17.73 4.89
N THR A 63 4.37 -17.23 5.68
CA THR A 63 5.65 -17.89 5.94
C THR A 63 5.68 -18.52 7.34
N ASP A 64 6.66 -19.40 7.59
CA ASP A 64 6.94 -19.96 8.92
C ASP A 64 7.76 -19.01 9.83
N ILE A 65 8.15 -17.84 9.34
CA ILE A 65 8.95 -16.86 10.09
C ILE A 65 8.05 -15.92 10.88
N SER A 66 8.31 -15.80 12.18
CA SER A 66 7.62 -14.83 13.05
C SER A 66 7.97 -13.39 12.66
N ASP A 67 6.98 -12.51 12.68
CA ASP A 67 7.15 -11.06 12.48
C ASP A 67 8.23 -10.46 13.40
N SER A 68 8.30 -10.93 14.65
CA SER A 68 9.29 -10.50 15.65
C SER A 68 10.75 -10.70 15.22
N TYR A 69 11.00 -11.57 14.23
CA TYR A 69 12.34 -11.75 13.66
C TYR A 69 12.83 -10.51 12.89
N TYR A 70 11.90 -9.73 12.34
CA TYR A 70 12.19 -8.55 11.51
C TYR A 70 12.06 -7.23 12.27
N HIS A 71 11.69 -7.26 13.56
CA HIS A 71 11.67 -6.07 14.40
C HIS A 71 13.11 -5.62 14.66
N VAL A 72 13.44 -4.41 14.23
CA VAL A 72 14.73 -3.72 14.50
C VAL A 72 14.53 -2.59 15.48
#